data_AF-A0A925X7F6-F1
#
_entry.id   AF-A0A925X7F6-F1
#
_cell.length_a   1.000
_cell.length_b   1.000
_cell.length_c   1.000
_cell.angle_alpha   90.00
_cell.angle_beta   90.00
_cell.angle_gamma   90.00
#
_symmetry.space_group_name_H-M   'P 1'
#
loop_
_entity.id
_entity.type
_entity.pdbx_description
1 polymer ?
#
loop_
_entity_poly.entity_id
_entity_poly.type
_entity_poly.pdbx_seq_one_letter_code
_entity_poly.pdbx_strand_id
1 'polypeptide(L)'
;MIETLLERYVNGAEMQVWSEIIKLEDKINDSNHKEDVLKVIGVMMERIKYNLGLIHQELLNHDYQFSDYEQLNHYGYEEGIPINYRVSTLEMSKKVDIMTKNFESFGKLPLIVAEWYKNIDIVDFRGYFPALRSSVLLDPLFVHPLEAIVNTSILDYDNLEESYYLCFSPDQYGKEGISGGGGYGLYLKENVVADSLVVNFSNELTLVDYLRKAFKCGGFLGLNSLIIKNKNKPNYFVVGSDIKKHELIDNKIIEIAEFIASKTLMI
;
A
#
# COMPACT_ATOMS: atom_id res chain seq x y z
N MET A 1 19.23 -9.47 -29.86
CA MET A 1 17.96 -8.71 -29.71
C MET A 1 18.06 -7.91 -28.43
N ILE A 2 17.51 -6.70 -28.40
CA ILE A 2 17.38 -5.95 -27.14
C ILE A 2 16.17 -6.55 -26.42
N GLU A 3 16.35 -6.99 -25.17
CA GLU A 3 15.26 -7.51 -24.35
C GLU A 3 14.21 -6.42 -24.08
N THR A 4 12.94 -6.79 -24.14
CA THR A 4 11.81 -5.91 -23.83
C THR A 4 11.76 -5.55 -22.35
N LEU A 5 11.02 -4.49 -21.99
CA LEU A 5 10.80 -4.12 -20.58
C LEU A 5 10.20 -5.29 -19.78
N LEU A 6 9.24 -6.01 -20.37
CA LEU A 6 8.60 -7.16 -19.75
C LEU A 6 9.58 -8.31 -19.49
N GLU A 7 10.38 -8.68 -20.50
CA GLU A 7 11.37 -9.76 -20.36
C GLU A 7 12.36 -9.45 -19.25
N ARG A 8 12.90 -8.22 -19.23
CA ARG A 8 13.82 -7.77 -18.18
C ARG A 8 13.18 -7.78 -16.80
N TYR A 9 11.92 -7.34 -16.69
CA TYR A 9 11.19 -7.32 -15.43
C TYR A 9 10.95 -8.72 -14.89
N VAL A 10 10.56 -9.66 -15.75
CA VAL A 10 10.37 -11.08 -15.37
C VAL A 10 11.71 -11.74 -14.99
N ASN A 11 12.83 -11.31 -15.58
CA ASN A 11 14.17 -11.84 -15.34
C ASN A 11 14.91 -11.18 -14.15
N GLY A 12 14.22 -10.49 -13.25
CA GLY A 12 14.80 -9.99 -11.99
C GLY A 12 15.39 -8.57 -12.06
N ALA A 13 15.09 -7.81 -13.11
CA ALA A 13 15.48 -6.39 -13.23
C ALA A 13 14.35 -5.44 -12.79
N GLU A 14 13.51 -5.82 -11.83
CA GLU A 14 12.26 -5.11 -11.47
C GLU A 14 12.50 -3.63 -11.13
N MET A 15 13.45 -3.36 -10.24
CA MET A 15 13.76 -1.98 -9.80
C MET A 15 14.28 -1.12 -10.96
N GLN A 16 15.13 -1.71 -11.83
CA GLN A 16 15.69 -0.98 -12.97
C GLN A 16 14.60 -0.67 -13.99
N VAL A 17 13.79 -1.67 -14.35
CA VAL A 17 12.68 -1.50 -15.29
C VAL A 17 11.68 -0.48 -14.76
N TRP A 18 11.31 -0.54 -13.48
CA TRP A 18 10.38 0.44 -12.91
C TRP A 18 10.95 1.86 -12.90
N SER A 19 12.25 2.02 -12.60
CA SER A 19 12.92 3.32 -12.68
C SER A 19 12.92 3.89 -14.11
N GLU A 20 13.08 3.04 -15.13
CA GLU A 20 12.98 3.44 -16.53
C GLU A 20 11.54 3.85 -16.91
N ILE A 21 10.54 3.11 -16.43
CA ILE A 21 9.12 3.41 -16.65
C ILE A 21 8.72 4.75 -16.03
N ILE A 22 9.14 5.04 -14.80
CA ILE A 22 8.85 6.32 -14.13
C ILE A 22 9.39 7.51 -14.95
N LYS A 23 10.59 7.36 -15.54
CA LYS A 23 11.24 8.40 -16.35
C LYS A 23 10.55 8.67 -17.70
N LEU A 24 9.59 7.84 -18.10
CA LEU A 24 8.79 8.11 -19.29
C LEU A 24 7.87 9.32 -19.07
N GLU A 25 7.42 9.55 -17.84
CA GLU A 25 6.51 10.64 -17.47
C GLU A 25 5.32 10.75 -18.45
N ASP A 26 5.19 11.88 -19.16
CA ASP A 26 4.12 12.17 -20.12
C ASP A 26 4.22 11.35 -21.43
N LYS A 27 5.42 10.88 -21.78
CA LYS A 27 5.69 10.04 -22.97
C LYS A 27 5.07 8.65 -22.87
N ILE A 28 4.53 8.28 -21.70
CA ILE A 28 3.81 7.03 -21.51
C ILE A 28 2.57 6.91 -22.39
N ASN A 29 2.02 8.04 -22.88
CA ASN A 29 0.85 8.04 -23.75
C ASN A 29 1.17 7.64 -25.21
N ASP A 30 2.44 7.55 -25.59
CA ASP A 30 2.82 6.93 -26.85
C ASP A 30 2.35 5.47 -26.86
N SER A 31 1.54 5.08 -27.85
CA SER A 31 0.81 3.80 -27.84
C SER A 31 1.70 2.57 -27.60
N ASN A 32 2.92 2.59 -28.16
CA ASN A 32 3.90 1.51 -27.96
C ASN A 32 4.44 1.46 -26.52
N HIS A 33 4.72 2.61 -25.90
CA HIS A 33 5.19 2.65 -24.51
C HIS A 33 4.08 2.25 -23.54
N LYS A 34 2.85 2.73 -23.77
CA LYS A 34 1.71 2.44 -22.89
C LYS A 34 1.44 0.94 -22.78
N GLU A 35 1.40 0.24 -23.92
CA GLU A 35 1.11 -1.19 -23.95
C GLU A 35 2.18 -2.01 -23.21
N ASP A 36 3.45 -1.68 -23.42
CA ASP A 36 4.56 -2.38 -22.75
C ASP A 36 4.60 -2.11 -21.24
N VAL A 37 4.30 -0.88 -20.82
CA VAL A 37 4.17 -0.56 -19.38
C VAL A 37 3.00 -1.33 -18.76
N LEU A 38 1.85 -1.40 -19.43
CA LEU A 38 0.70 -2.16 -18.92
C LEU A 38 0.99 -3.66 -18.81
N LYS A 39 1.81 -4.24 -19.69
CA LYS A 39 2.27 -5.64 -19.54
C LYS A 39 3.11 -5.82 -18.28
N VAL A 40 4.02 -4.89 -17.99
CA VAL A 40 4.83 -4.91 -16.76
C VAL A 40 3.93 -4.78 -15.53
N ILE A 41 3.01 -3.82 -15.53
CA ILE A 41 2.04 -3.64 -14.44
C ILE A 41 1.18 -4.90 -14.26
N GLY A 42 0.77 -5.57 -15.33
CA GLY A 42 0.02 -6.82 -15.25
C GLY A 42 0.76 -7.91 -14.47
N VAL A 43 2.05 -8.13 -14.76
CA VAL A 43 2.89 -9.07 -13.99
C VAL A 43 3.07 -8.60 -12.55
N MET A 44 3.27 -7.29 -12.34
CA MET A 44 3.36 -6.70 -11.01
C MET A 44 2.10 -6.98 -10.18
N MET A 45 0.92 -6.82 -10.77
CA MET A 45 -0.36 -7.10 -10.10
C MET A 45 -0.47 -8.57 -9.68
N GLU A 46 -0.09 -9.53 -10.54
CA GLU A 46 -0.07 -10.94 -10.14
C GLU A 46 0.85 -11.21 -8.94
N ARG A 47 2.02 -10.58 -8.91
CA ARG A 47 2.97 -10.69 -7.78
C ARG A 47 2.45 -10.00 -6.51
N ILE A 48 1.79 -8.85 -6.64
CA ILE A 48 1.10 -8.17 -5.53
C ILE A 48 0.04 -9.09 -4.94
N LYS A 49 -0.85 -9.68 -5.76
CA LYS A 49 -1.90 -10.60 -5.29
C LYS A 49 -1.31 -11.81 -4.57
N TYR A 50 -0.24 -12.40 -5.12
CA TYR A 50 0.49 -13.48 -4.46
C TYR A 50 1.02 -13.05 -3.08
N ASN A 51 1.70 -11.90 -3.01
CA ASN A 51 2.27 -11.37 -1.76
C ASN A 51 1.18 -11.10 -0.72
N LEU A 52 0.06 -10.52 -1.11
CA LEU A 52 -1.06 -10.26 -0.21
C LEU A 52 -1.64 -11.55 0.37
N GLY A 53 -1.87 -12.57 -0.47
CA GLY A 53 -2.34 -13.88 0.00
C GLY A 53 -1.35 -14.58 0.92
N LEU A 54 -0.05 -14.50 0.59
CA LEU A 54 1.03 -15.02 1.43
C LEU A 54 1.08 -14.33 2.80
N ILE A 55 1.10 -12.99 2.83
CA ILE A 55 1.14 -12.21 4.07
C ILE A 55 -0.07 -12.56 4.93
N HIS A 56 -1.28 -12.55 4.34
CA HIS A 56 -2.51 -12.90 5.04
C HIS A 56 -2.43 -14.28 5.71
N GLN A 57 -2.01 -15.30 4.95
CA GLN A 57 -1.90 -16.66 5.47
C GLN A 57 -0.85 -16.80 6.56
N GLU A 58 0.32 -16.18 6.39
CA GLU A 58 1.40 -16.28 7.39
C GLU A 58 1.08 -15.50 8.67
N LEU A 59 0.38 -14.37 8.57
CA LEU A 59 -0.12 -13.67 9.75
C LEU A 59 -1.06 -14.56 10.57
N LEU A 60 -1.99 -15.26 9.93
CA LEU A 60 -2.85 -16.25 10.61
C LEU A 60 -2.04 -17.39 11.25
N ASN A 61 -1.02 -17.89 10.56
CA ASN A 61 -0.14 -18.94 11.10
C ASN A 61 0.65 -18.50 12.34
N HIS A 62 0.78 -17.19 12.56
CA HIS A 62 1.45 -16.57 13.69
C HIS A 62 0.48 -15.95 14.69
N ASP A 63 -0.75 -16.45 14.75
CA ASP A 63 -1.80 -16.05 15.70
C ASP A 63 -2.23 -14.57 15.56
N TYR A 64 -1.97 -13.93 14.42
CA TYR A 64 -2.49 -12.60 14.16
C TYR A 64 -4.02 -12.63 14.03
N GLN A 65 -4.69 -11.73 14.75
CA GLN A 65 -6.12 -11.54 14.65
C GLN A 65 -6.40 -10.27 13.87
N PHE A 66 -6.93 -10.44 12.66
CA PHE A 66 -7.40 -9.31 11.87
C PHE A 66 -8.58 -8.65 12.57
N SER A 67 -8.60 -7.32 12.56
CA SER A 67 -9.66 -6.55 13.16
C SER A 67 -10.92 -6.65 12.30
N ASP A 68 -12.04 -6.97 12.93
CA ASP A 68 -13.36 -6.83 12.33
C ASP A 68 -13.81 -5.36 12.45
N TYR A 69 -13.20 -4.49 11.65
CA TYR A 69 -13.51 -3.06 11.67
C TYR A 69 -14.87 -2.74 11.02
N GLU A 70 -15.64 -3.75 10.58
CA GLU A 70 -17.04 -3.56 10.15
C GLU A 70 -17.89 -2.95 11.27
N GLN A 71 -17.58 -3.26 12.53
CA GLN A 71 -18.29 -2.67 13.69
C GLN A 71 -17.97 -1.18 13.93
N LEU A 72 -17.03 -0.59 13.20
CA LEU A 72 -16.68 0.83 13.27
C LEU A 72 -17.05 1.60 11.99
N ASN A 73 -17.70 0.98 11.01
CA ASN A 73 -17.88 1.56 9.68
C ASN A 73 -19.03 2.58 9.57
N HIS A 74 -18.63 3.83 9.31
CA HIS A 74 -19.42 4.85 8.60
C HIS A 74 -19.54 4.60 7.08
N TYR A 75 -18.98 3.49 6.57
CA TYR A 75 -18.79 3.22 5.14
C TYR A 75 -19.69 2.11 4.56
N GLY A 76 -20.62 1.55 5.35
CA GLY A 76 -21.77 0.78 4.83
C GLY A 76 -21.47 -0.58 4.20
N TYR A 77 -20.54 -1.37 4.74
CA TYR A 77 -20.31 -2.76 4.28
C TYR A 77 -21.38 -3.72 4.81
N GLU A 78 -21.65 -4.80 4.05
CA GLU A 78 -22.55 -5.89 4.47
C GLU A 78 -21.94 -6.66 5.64
N GLU A 79 -22.71 -6.89 6.71
CA GLU A 79 -22.24 -7.57 7.92
C GLU A 79 -21.69 -8.99 7.66
N GLY A 80 -20.49 -9.29 8.16
CA GLY A 80 -20.22 -10.61 8.74
C GLY A 80 -19.01 -11.39 8.22
N ILE A 81 -18.08 -10.79 7.47
CA ILE A 81 -16.81 -11.46 7.11
C ILE A 81 -15.66 -10.43 7.09
N PRO A 82 -14.61 -10.57 7.91
CA PRO A 82 -13.43 -9.70 7.85
C PRO A 82 -12.81 -9.73 6.45
N ILE A 83 -12.97 -8.64 5.69
CA ILE A 83 -12.44 -8.51 4.32
C ILE A 83 -10.99 -8.02 4.41
N ASN A 84 -10.06 -8.93 4.66
CA ASN A 84 -8.62 -8.57 4.76
C ASN A 84 -8.00 -8.26 3.39
N TYR A 85 -8.54 -8.88 2.33
CA TYR A 85 -8.15 -8.64 0.94
C TYR A 85 -9.26 -9.14 0.00
N ARG A 86 -9.63 -8.33 -1.00
CA ARG A 86 -10.63 -8.68 -2.03
C ARG A 86 -10.09 -8.45 -3.43
N VAL A 87 -10.16 -9.47 -4.27
CA VAL A 87 -9.93 -9.35 -5.72
C VAL A 87 -11.09 -8.58 -6.34
N SER A 88 -10.78 -7.68 -7.27
CA SER A 88 -11.79 -6.89 -7.95
C SER A 88 -12.70 -7.76 -8.83
N THR A 89 -14.00 -7.47 -8.86
CA THR A 89 -14.95 -8.13 -9.76
C THR A 89 -14.98 -7.45 -11.12
N LEU A 90 -15.54 -8.11 -12.13
CA LEU A 90 -15.73 -7.49 -13.45
C LEU A 90 -16.58 -6.20 -13.37
N GLU A 91 -17.59 -6.17 -12.50
CA GLU A 91 -18.40 -4.98 -12.28
C GLU A 91 -17.59 -3.86 -11.61
N MET A 92 -16.75 -4.19 -10.63
CA MET A 92 -15.87 -3.22 -9.98
C MET A 92 -14.83 -2.66 -10.96
N SER A 93 -14.29 -3.50 -11.85
CA SER A 93 -13.38 -3.05 -12.93
C SER A 93 -14.03 -2.02 -13.86
N LYS A 94 -15.34 -2.09 -14.12
CA LYS A 94 -16.05 -1.07 -14.92
C LYS A 94 -16.21 0.25 -14.17
N LYS A 95 -16.31 0.20 -12.83
CA LYS A 95 -16.37 1.41 -12.00
C LYS A 95 -15.05 2.19 -11.99
N VAL A 96 -13.92 1.57 -12.32
CA VAL A 96 -12.62 2.27 -12.44
C VAL A 96 -12.66 3.35 -13.53
N ASP A 97 -13.41 3.15 -14.61
CA ASP A 97 -13.56 4.18 -15.66
C ASP A 97 -14.37 5.38 -15.15
N ILE A 98 -15.37 5.14 -14.29
CA ILE A 98 -16.16 6.18 -13.64
C ILE A 98 -15.26 6.95 -12.66
N MET A 99 -14.51 6.24 -11.84
CA MET A 99 -13.52 6.83 -10.93
C MET A 99 -12.55 7.73 -11.71
N THR A 100 -11.97 7.21 -12.80
CA THR A 100 -11.03 7.96 -13.65
C THR A 100 -11.64 9.26 -14.15
N LYS A 101 -12.89 9.23 -14.64
CA LYS A 101 -13.62 10.42 -15.09
C LYS A 101 -13.88 11.43 -13.97
N ASN A 102 -14.26 10.96 -12.79
CA ASN A 102 -14.56 11.81 -11.64
C ASN A 102 -13.34 12.61 -11.16
N PHE A 103 -12.14 12.06 -11.32
CA PHE A 103 -10.90 12.73 -10.91
C PHE A 103 -10.33 13.68 -11.98
N GLU A 104 -10.81 13.66 -13.23
CA GLU A 104 -10.16 14.40 -14.34
C GLU A 104 -10.03 15.91 -14.13
N SER A 105 -10.95 16.53 -13.39
CA SER A 105 -10.88 17.96 -13.07
C SER A 105 -9.79 18.32 -12.05
N PHE A 106 -9.24 17.31 -11.36
CA PHE A 106 -8.22 17.43 -10.33
C PHE A 106 -6.87 16.84 -10.77
N GLY A 107 -6.88 16.04 -11.84
CA GLY A 107 -5.72 15.42 -12.47
C GLY A 107 -6.05 14.02 -13.00
N LYS A 108 -5.05 13.34 -13.56
CA LYS A 108 -5.16 11.99 -14.09
C LYS A 108 -4.68 10.99 -13.05
N LEU A 109 -5.40 9.87 -12.97
CA LEU A 109 -4.98 8.73 -12.15
C LEU A 109 -3.71 8.09 -12.72
N PRO A 110 -2.73 7.74 -11.87
CA PRO A 110 -1.61 6.92 -12.30
C PRO A 110 -2.07 5.56 -12.82
N LEU A 111 -1.38 5.03 -13.83
CA LEU A 111 -1.73 3.72 -14.42
C LEU A 111 -1.75 2.61 -13.37
N ILE A 112 -0.78 2.60 -12.44
CA ILE A 112 -0.72 1.60 -11.37
C ILE A 112 -1.97 1.62 -10.47
N VAL A 113 -2.59 2.79 -10.24
CA VAL A 113 -3.79 2.92 -9.41
C VAL A 113 -5.02 2.41 -10.15
N ALA A 114 -5.15 2.75 -11.44
CA ALA A 114 -6.22 2.21 -12.27
C ALA A 114 -6.13 0.68 -12.35
N GLU A 115 -4.94 0.14 -12.60
CA GLU A 115 -4.72 -1.31 -12.66
C GLU A 115 -4.86 -1.99 -11.31
N TRP A 116 -4.52 -1.32 -10.20
CA TRP A 116 -4.83 -1.81 -8.85
C TRP A 116 -6.32 -2.08 -8.72
N TYR A 117 -7.18 -1.08 -8.92
CA TYR A 117 -8.63 -1.25 -8.72
C TYR A 117 -9.32 -2.17 -9.73
N LYS A 118 -8.67 -2.48 -10.86
CA LYS A 118 -9.12 -3.55 -11.78
C LYS A 118 -8.79 -4.96 -11.30
N ASN A 119 -7.78 -5.11 -10.42
CA ASN A 119 -7.30 -6.41 -9.94
C ASN A 119 -7.59 -6.66 -8.46
N ILE A 120 -7.62 -5.61 -7.65
CA ILE A 120 -7.66 -5.60 -6.20
C ILE A 120 -8.61 -4.49 -5.78
N ASP A 121 -9.60 -4.82 -4.98
CA ASP A 121 -10.55 -3.82 -4.49
C ASP A 121 -10.07 -3.22 -3.17
N ILE A 122 -9.93 -4.05 -2.13
CA ILE A 122 -9.52 -3.62 -0.78
C ILE A 122 -8.35 -4.46 -0.27
N VAL A 123 -7.51 -3.82 0.55
CA VAL A 123 -6.60 -4.50 1.49
C VAL A 123 -6.83 -3.89 2.87
N ASP A 124 -7.02 -4.72 3.89
CA ASP A 124 -7.11 -4.31 5.29
C ASP A 124 -6.39 -5.32 6.16
N PHE A 125 -5.12 -5.06 6.46
CA PHE A 125 -4.33 -5.89 7.38
C PHE A 125 -4.33 -5.36 8.81
N ARG A 126 -5.28 -4.50 9.19
CA ARG A 126 -5.42 -4.09 10.59
C ARG A 126 -5.80 -5.27 11.45
N GLY A 127 -5.38 -5.21 12.71
CA GLY A 127 -5.45 -6.35 13.62
C GLY A 127 -4.42 -6.25 14.73
N TYR A 128 -4.23 -7.35 15.44
CA TYR A 128 -3.29 -7.42 16.55
C TYR A 128 -2.82 -8.86 16.79
N PHE A 129 -1.65 -8.99 17.41
CA PHE A 129 -1.20 -10.25 17.96
C PHE A 129 -1.66 -10.35 19.43
N PRO A 130 -2.53 -11.30 19.81
CA PRO A 130 -3.08 -11.38 21.16
C PRO A 130 -2.02 -11.50 22.26
N ALA A 131 -0.93 -12.21 21.96
CA ALA A 131 0.18 -12.42 22.88
C ALA A 131 1.32 -11.38 22.75
N LEU A 132 1.31 -10.55 21.70
CA LEU A 132 2.39 -9.60 21.39
C LEU A 132 1.81 -8.19 21.28
N ARG A 133 1.95 -7.39 22.34
CA ARG A 133 1.63 -5.97 22.29
C ARG A 133 2.87 -5.17 21.86
N SER A 134 2.88 -4.79 20.58
CA SER A 134 3.90 -3.92 19.99
C SER A 134 4.04 -2.62 20.80
N SER A 135 5.28 -2.14 20.95
CA SER A 135 5.52 -0.81 21.53
C SER A 135 5.46 0.32 20.50
N VAL A 136 5.29 -0.02 19.22
CA VAL A 136 5.19 0.91 18.09
C VAL A 136 3.87 0.74 17.35
N LEU A 137 3.43 1.79 16.67
CA LEU A 137 2.34 1.72 15.68
C LEU A 137 2.83 0.82 14.54
N LEU A 138 2.11 -0.25 14.24
CA LEU A 138 2.57 -1.23 13.23
C LEU A 138 2.34 -0.72 11.80
N ASP A 139 1.43 0.23 11.62
CA ASP A 139 1.02 0.78 10.33
C ASP A 139 0.77 -0.34 9.30
N PRO A 140 -0.18 -1.26 9.58
CA PRO A 140 -0.49 -2.36 8.69
C PRO A 140 -0.92 -1.87 7.30
N LEU A 141 -0.62 -2.66 6.27
CA LEU A 141 -1.01 -2.33 4.91
C LEU A 141 -2.54 -2.23 4.83
N PHE A 142 -2.99 -1.10 4.34
CA PHE A 142 -4.40 -0.82 4.14
C PHE A 142 -4.53 -0.03 2.83
N VAL A 143 -5.50 -0.38 2.01
CA VAL A 143 -5.92 0.37 0.83
C VAL A 143 -7.44 0.35 0.80
N HIS A 144 -8.05 1.53 0.80
CA HIS A 144 -9.51 1.69 0.74
C HIS A 144 -10.11 0.97 -0.48
N PRO A 145 -11.32 0.43 -0.37
CA PRO A 145 -12.02 -0.12 -1.54
C PRO A 145 -12.36 0.98 -2.53
N LEU A 146 -12.55 0.58 -3.79
CA LEU A 146 -12.89 1.50 -4.88
C LEU A 146 -14.11 2.36 -4.55
N GLU A 147 -15.12 1.77 -3.92
CA GLU A 147 -16.34 2.49 -3.56
C GLU A 147 -16.10 3.59 -2.51
N ALA A 148 -15.23 3.34 -1.53
CA ALA A 148 -14.83 4.37 -0.59
C ALA A 148 -14.10 5.49 -1.32
N ILE A 149 -13.19 5.17 -2.23
CA ILE A 149 -12.47 6.17 -3.03
C ILE A 149 -13.40 7.03 -3.89
N VAL A 150 -14.35 6.41 -4.58
CA VAL A 150 -15.31 7.12 -5.43
C VAL A 150 -16.23 8.03 -4.60
N ASN A 151 -16.54 7.63 -3.37
CA ASN A 151 -17.43 8.38 -2.48
C ASN A 151 -16.68 9.37 -1.55
N THR A 152 -15.36 9.27 -1.45
CA THR A 152 -14.56 10.22 -0.66
C THR A 152 -14.35 11.53 -1.39
N SER A 153 -14.41 12.63 -0.64
CA SER A 153 -13.98 13.95 -1.09
C SER A 153 -12.47 13.96 -1.32
N ILE A 154 -12.02 14.55 -2.42
CA ILE A 154 -10.63 14.97 -2.59
C ILE A 154 -10.32 15.97 -1.48
N LEU A 155 -9.25 15.70 -0.73
CA LEU A 155 -8.85 16.57 0.35
C LEU A 155 -8.00 17.70 -0.22
N ASP A 156 -8.42 18.93 0.05
CA ASP A 156 -7.62 20.13 -0.13
C ASP A 156 -6.88 20.39 1.19
N TYR A 157 -5.56 20.55 1.15
CA TYR A 157 -4.81 20.91 2.34
C TYR A 157 -4.59 22.42 2.32
N ASP A 158 -5.16 23.11 3.30
CA ASP A 158 -4.97 24.55 3.50
C ASP A 158 -3.47 24.88 3.47
N ASN A 159 -3.06 25.65 2.45
CA ASN A 159 -1.75 26.34 2.26
C ASN A 159 -0.75 25.79 1.21
N LEU A 160 -1.14 24.91 0.29
CA LEU A 160 -0.38 24.74 -0.96
C LEU A 160 -1.34 24.89 -2.14
N GLU A 161 -1.20 26.00 -2.87
CA GLU A 161 -1.90 26.24 -4.13
C GLU A 161 -1.83 24.96 -5.00
N GLU A 162 -2.99 24.39 -5.32
CA GLU A 162 -3.22 23.50 -6.48
C GLU A 162 -2.72 22.05 -6.43
N SER A 163 -2.55 21.41 -5.26
CA SER A 163 -2.15 19.98 -5.22
C SER A 163 -3.21 19.05 -4.62
N TYR A 164 -4.14 18.62 -5.46
CA TYR A 164 -5.13 17.59 -5.11
C TYR A 164 -4.49 16.21 -4.96
N TYR A 165 -4.95 15.45 -3.96
CA TYR A 165 -4.52 14.06 -3.79
C TYR A 165 -5.67 13.10 -3.56
N LEU A 166 -5.48 11.88 -4.05
CA LEU A 166 -6.35 10.73 -3.83
C LEU A 166 -5.98 10.08 -2.49
N CYS A 167 -6.79 10.24 -1.45
CA CYS A 167 -6.58 9.55 -0.17
C CYS A 167 -6.86 8.05 -0.32
N PHE A 168 -5.83 7.20 -0.34
CA PHE A 168 -5.98 5.77 -0.57
C PHE A 168 -5.92 4.93 0.70
N SER A 169 -5.44 5.48 1.82
CA SER A 169 -5.32 4.77 3.09
C SER A 169 -5.45 5.76 4.26
N PRO A 170 -5.97 5.35 5.43
CA PRO A 170 -5.75 6.07 6.68
C PRO A 170 -4.25 6.14 7.01
N ASP A 171 -3.85 7.07 7.88
CA ASP A 171 -2.50 7.08 8.46
C ASP A 171 -2.32 5.99 9.53
N GLN A 172 -1.09 5.81 9.98
CA GLN A 172 -0.73 4.91 11.09
C GLN A 172 -1.56 5.13 12.37
N TYR A 173 -2.07 6.34 12.62
CA TYR A 173 -2.89 6.63 13.80
C TYR A 173 -4.33 6.14 13.61
N GLY A 174 -4.93 6.46 12.47
CA GLY A 174 -6.27 6.03 12.10
C GLY A 174 -6.38 4.50 12.03
N LYS A 175 -5.31 3.82 11.60
CA LYS A 175 -5.25 2.35 11.60
C LYS A 175 -5.25 1.72 12.99
N GLU A 176 -4.81 2.46 14.00
CA GLU A 176 -4.74 2.04 15.41
C GLU A 176 -5.94 2.58 16.24
N GLY A 177 -6.92 3.22 15.58
CA GLY A 177 -8.09 3.80 16.25
C GLY A 177 -7.78 5.08 17.05
N ILE A 178 -6.66 5.74 16.75
CA ILE A 178 -6.24 7.00 17.37
C ILE A 178 -6.64 8.16 16.46
N SER A 179 -7.06 9.29 17.04
CA SER A 179 -7.33 10.52 16.28
C SER A 179 -6.07 10.95 15.51
N GLY A 180 -6.11 10.85 14.18
CA GLY A 180 -4.96 11.02 13.28
C GLY A 180 -4.82 12.40 12.63
N GLY A 181 -3.79 12.55 11.79
CA GLY A 181 -3.38 13.81 11.14
C GLY A 181 -3.79 13.95 9.66
N GLY A 182 -4.51 12.96 9.11
CA GLY A 182 -4.93 12.87 7.71
C GLY A 182 -4.41 11.58 7.05
N GLY A 183 -5.13 11.02 6.09
CA GLY A 183 -4.75 9.76 5.44
C GLY A 183 -3.53 9.89 4.50
N TYR A 184 -2.98 8.75 4.09
CA TYR A 184 -2.00 8.66 3.00
C TYR A 184 -2.68 8.85 1.65
N GLY A 185 -2.07 9.67 0.81
CA GLY A 185 -2.64 10.05 -0.48
C GLY A 185 -1.67 9.90 -1.64
N LEU A 186 -2.16 10.09 -2.86
CA LEU A 186 -1.34 10.16 -4.07
C LEU A 186 -1.60 11.46 -4.81
N TYR A 187 -0.55 12.18 -5.20
CA TYR A 187 -0.73 13.36 -6.07
C TYR A 187 -1.34 12.95 -7.40
N LEU A 188 -2.34 13.71 -7.84
CA LEU A 188 -2.83 13.63 -9.21
C LEU A 188 -2.01 14.58 -10.10
N LYS A 189 -1.70 14.15 -11.31
CA LYS A 189 -0.89 14.92 -12.27
C LYS A 189 -1.74 15.33 -13.46
N GLU A 190 -1.45 16.44 -14.11
CA GLU A 190 -2.17 16.85 -15.32
C GLU A 190 -2.09 15.80 -16.44
N ASN A 191 -0.94 15.13 -16.54
CA ASN A 191 -0.68 14.07 -17.49
C ASN A 191 -0.81 12.68 -16.85
N VAL A 192 -1.16 11.69 -17.67
CA VAL A 192 -1.10 10.28 -17.27
C VAL A 192 0.36 9.90 -17.00
N VAL A 193 0.60 9.26 -15.87
CA VAL A 193 1.90 8.75 -15.43
C VAL A 193 1.78 7.29 -14.98
N ALA A 194 2.88 6.56 -14.90
CA ALA A 194 2.86 5.17 -14.42
C ALA A 194 2.54 5.08 -12.92
N ASP A 195 3.13 5.97 -12.13
CA ASP A 195 3.15 5.97 -10.66
C ASP A 195 3.10 7.41 -10.14
N SER A 196 2.81 7.61 -8.86
CA SER A 196 2.83 8.93 -8.22
C SER A 196 3.38 8.87 -6.80
N LEU A 197 3.80 10.03 -6.30
CA LEU A 197 4.32 10.17 -4.94
C LEU A 197 3.21 10.04 -3.91
N VAL A 198 3.51 9.31 -2.84
CA VAL A 198 2.68 9.18 -1.66
C VAL A 198 2.85 10.42 -0.78
N VAL A 199 1.73 11.07 -0.47
CA VAL A 199 1.67 12.21 0.45
C VAL A 199 1.28 11.77 1.85
N ASN A 200 1.63 12.59 2.85
CA ASN A 200 1.40 12.34 4.28
C ASN A 200 2.09 11.07 4.82
N PHE A 201 2.97 10.45 4.03
CA PHE A 201 3.88 9.42 4.49
C PHE A 201 5.25 10.03 4.76
N SER A 202 5.97 9.53 5.76
CA SER A 202 7.18 10.16 6.32
C SER A 202 8.42 10.22 5.41
N ASN A 203 8.29 9.92 4.11
CA ASN A 203 9.34 10.01 3.10
C ASN A 203 8.72 10.21 1.70
N GLU A 204 9.43 10.88 0.80
CA GLU A 204 9.08 10.94 -0.63
C GLU A 204 9.27 9.56 -1.27
N LEU A 205 8.19 8.79 -1.40
CA LEU A 205 8.18 7.48 -2.06
C LEU A 205 7.05 7.44 -3.09
N THR A 206 7.22 6.67 -4.17
CA THR A 206 6.11 6.35 -5.06
C THR A 206 5.19 5.28 -4.46
N LEU A 207 4.01 5.04 -5.04
CA LEU A 207 3.12 3.98 -4.56
C LEU A 207 3.79 2.59 -4.64
N VAL A 208 4.52 2.30 -5.73
CA VAL A 208 5.21 1.01 -5.84
C VAL A 208 6.31 0.88 -4.80
N ASP A 209 7.06 1.93 -4.51
CA ASP A 209 8.08 1.89 -3.44
C ASP A 209 7.44 1.77 -2.04
N TYR A 210 6.28 2.37 -1.83
CA TYR A 210 5.46 2.15 -0.63
C TYR A 210 5.06 0.68 -0.49
N LEU A 211 4.59 0.04 -1.56
CA LEU A 211 4.21 -1.38 -1.56
C LEU A 211 5.41 -2.32 -1.36
N ARG A 212 6.54 -2.05 -2.04
CA ARG A 212 7.81 -2.79 -1.83
C ARG A 212 8.22 -2.75 -0.36
N LYS A 213 8.12 -1.57 0.25
CA LYS A 213 8.44 -1.35 1.66
C LYS A 213 7.49 -2.11 2.57
N ALA A 214 6.19 -2.09 2.28
CA ALA A 214 5.18 -2.86 3.01
C ALA A 214 5.49 -4.37 2.95
N PHE A 215 5.75 -4.93 1.77
CA PHE A 215 6.07 -6.36 1.60
C PHE A 215 7.38 -6.75 2.28
N LYS A 216 8.40 -5.90 2.20
CA LYS A 216 9.67 -6.10 2.93
C LYS A 216 9.50 -6.09 4.45
N CYS A 217 8.41 -5.51 4.96
CA CYS A 217 8.10 -5.48 6.39
C CYS A 217 6.93 -6.41 6.74
N GLY A 218 6.66 -7.46 5.93
CA GLY A 218 5.60 -8.43 6.20
C GLY A 218 4.19 -7.83 6.28
N GLY A 219 3.97 -6.68 5.63
CA GLY A 219 2.72 -5.93 5.67
C GLY A 219 2.66 -4.83 6.74
N PHE A 220 3.67 -4.63 7.58
CA PHE A 220 3.67 -3.61 8.66
C PHE A 220 4.68 -2.50 8.40
N LEU A 221 4.27 -1.38 7.78
CA LEU A 221 5.19 -0.32 7.39
C LEU A 221 5.89 0.36 8.58
N GLY A 222 5.26 0.36 9.76
CA GLY A 222 5.81 0.94 10.99
C GLY A 222 7.08 0.26 11.45
N LEU A 223 7.23 -1.04 11.13
CA LEU A 223 8.42 -1.82 11.45
C LEU A 223 9.65 -1.40 10.66
N ASN A 224 9.50 -0.70 9.52
CA ASN A 224 10.66 -0.33 8.71
C ASN A 224 11.69 0.48 9.51
N SER A 225 11.22 1.37 10.39
CA SER A 225 12.12 2.16 11.24
C SER A 225 12.88 1.28 12.25
N LEU A 226 12.24 0.22 12.76
CA LEU A 226 12.84 -0.74 13.69
C LEU A 226 13.78 -1.71 12.98
N ILE A 227 13.43 -2.21 11.78
CA ILE A 227 14.29 -3.08 10.97
C ILE A 227 15.58 -2.34 10.57
N ILE A 228 15.47 -1.06 10.21
CA ILE A 228 16.66 -0.22 9.92
C ILE A 228 17.44 0.06 11.22
N LYS A 229 16.77 0.33 12.35
CA LYS A 229 17.40 0.61 13.66
C LYS A 229 17.87 -0.62 14.42
N ASN A 230 17.50 -1.85 14.08
CA ASN A 230 18.15 -3.05 14.64
C ASN A 230 19.61 -3.19 14.15
N LYS A 231 20.06 -2.27 13.27
CA LYS A 231 21.49 -2.01 13.00
C LYS A 231 22.12 -0.93 13.92
N ASN A 232 21.33 -0.16 14.68
CA ASN A 232 21.72 0.81 15.73
C ASN A 232 20.51 1.20 16.63
N LYS A 233 20.46 0.68 17.88
CA LYS A 233 19.46 0.83 18.96
C LYS A 233 18.20 1.72 18.71
N PRO A 234 16.97 1.20 18.87
CA PRO A 234 15.74 1.99 18.69
C PRO A 234 15.43 2.99 19.83
N ASN A 235 14.76 4.10 19.47
CA ASN A 235 14.16 5.06 20.41
C ASN A 235 12.73 4.61 20.68
N TYR A 236 12.47 4.09 21.88
CA TYR A 236 11.16 3.67 22.35
C TYR A 236 10.33 4.89 22.80
N PHE A 237 9.05 4.94 22.43
CA PHE A 237 8.07 5.81 23.08
C PHE A 237 7.50 5.05 24.29
N VAL A 238 8.26 4.93 25.38
CA VAL A 238 7.75 4.25 26.59
C VAL A 238 7.80 5.20 27.78
N VAL A 239 6.61 5.53 28.30
CA VAL A 239 6.40 6.03 29.66
C VAL A 239 6.04 4.81 30.53
N GLY A 240 7.01 4.24 31.26
CA GLY A 240 6.74 3.12 32.18
C GLY A 240 7.76 1.96 32.14
N SER A 241 7.72 1.11 33.16
CA SER A 241 8.86 0.40 33.74
C SER A 241 9.18 -1.02 33.20
N ASP A 242 9.29 -1.25 31.88
CA ASP A 242 9.89 -2.52 31.39
C ASP A 242 10.35 -2.52 29.92
N ILE A 243 11.29 -1.64 29.56
CA ILE A 243 11.85 -1.50 28.20
C ILE A 243 12.30 -2.85 27.59
N LYS A 244 12.91 -3.73 28.38
CA LYS A 244 13.42 -5.04 27.91
C LYS A 244 12.30 -5.99 27.45
N LYS A 245 11.12 -5.91 28.06
CA LYS A 245 9.97 -6.75 27.68
C LYS A 245 9.40 -6.29 26.35
N HIS A 246 9.32 -4.98 26.13
CA HIS A 246 8.89 -4.40 24.86
C HIS A 246 9.87 -4.74 23.72
N GLU A 247 11.17 -4.64 23.97
CA GLU A 247 12.21 -5.03 23.00
C GLU A 247 12.08 -6.48 22.55
N LEU A 248 11.82 -7.42 23.48
CA LEU A 248 11.62 -8.83 23.14
C LEU A 248 10.36 -9.05 22.27
N ILE A 249 9.27 -8.36 22.59
CA ILE A 249 8.01 -8.45 21.83
C ILE A 249 8.20 -7.90 20.42
N ASP A 250 8.81 -6.73 20.29
CA ASP A 250 9.05 -6.09 19.00
C ASP A 250 10.00 -6.94 18.13
N ASN A 251 11.03 -7.55 18.73
CA ASN A 251 11.91 -8.48 18.02
C ASN A 251 11.16 -9.70 17.49
N LYS A 252 10.17 -10.22 18.24
CA LYS A 252 9.37 -11.35 17.75
C LYS A 252 8.49 -10.97 16.55
N ILE A 253 7.91 -9.78 16.57
CA ILE A 253 7.13 -9.26 15.45
C ILE A 253 8.05 -9.02 14.24
N ILE A 254 9.28 -8.52 14.46
CA ILE A 254 10.29 -8.36 13.40
C ILE A 254 10.68 -9.71 12.78
N GLU A 255 10.93 -10.76 13.59
CA GLU A 255 11.23 -12.10 13.08
C GLU A 255 10.11 -12.62 12.16
N ILE A 256 8.84 -12.41 12.56
CA ILE A 256 7.68 -12.79 11.74
C ILE A 256 7.68 -12.00 10.43
N ALA A 257 7.87 -10.67 10.51
CA ALA A 257 7.90 -9.81 9.33
C ALA A 257 9.04 -10.18 8.35
N GLU A 258 10.24 -10.46 8.85
CA GLU A 258 11.39 -10.90 8.04
C GLU A 258 11.16 -12.27 7.41
N PHE A 259 10.55 -13.20 8.15
CA PHE A 259 10.16 -14.51 7.62
C PHE A 259 9.18 -14.37 6.45
N ILE A 260 8.13 -13.55 6.62
CA ILE A 260 7.16 -13.27 5.56
C ILE A 260 7.85 -12.61 4.36
N ALA A 261 8.64 -11.55 4.60
CA ALA A 261 9.35 -10.81 3.56
C ALA A 261 10.27 -11.72 2.73
N SER A 262 10.94 -12.69 3.34
CA SER A 262 11.83 -13.65 2.65
C SER A 262 11.12 -14.52 1.61
N LYS A 263 9.79 -14.62 1.68
CA LYS A 263 8.95 -15.41 0.77
C LYS A 263 8.18 -14.54 -0.24
N THR A 264 8.15 -13.22 -0.04
CA THR A 264 7.47 -12.30 -0.98
C THR A 264 8.24 -12.17 -2.29
N LEU A 265 7.51 -12.03 -3.39
CA LEU A 265 8.06 -11.74 -4.71
C LEU A 265 8.40 -10.25 -4.82
N MET A 266 9.51 -9.94 -5.47
CA MET A 266 9.85 -8.57 -5.82
C MET A 266 8.84 -8.02 -6.84
N ILE A 267 8.38 -6.79 -6.63
CA ILE A 267 7.53 -6.03 -7.55
C ILE A 267 8.28 -4.83 -8.10
#